data_AF-A0A538LR36-F1
#
_entry.id   AF-A0A538LR36-F1
#
_cell.length_a   1.000
_cell.length_b   1.000
_cell.length_c   1.000
_cell.angle_alpha   90.00
_cell.angle_beta   90.00
_cell.angle_gamma   90.00
#
_symmetry.space_group_name_H-M   'P 1'
#
loop_
_entity.id
_entity.type
_entity.pdbx_description
1 polymer ?
#
loop_
_entity_poly.entity_id
_entity_poly.type
_entity_poly.pdbx_seq_one_letter_code
_entity_poly.pdbx_strand_id
1 'polypeptide(L)'
;MRSKTAHAPYVLPAGTAIEVRCHLNCPWSAGFEVAEAVLADDEVGYRIRRAESRWALPAVFGPDYVRRRGRRSPGLDTSGRRELEGSSA
;
A
#
# COMPACT_ATOMS: atom_id res chain seq x y z
N MET A 1 13.48 6.92 -18.08
CA MET A 1 13.81 6.88 -16.64
C MET A 1 12.76 7.70 -15.90
N ARG A 2 11.76 7.07 -15.26
CA ARG A 2 10.75 7.81 -14.49
C ARG A 2 11.18 7.85 -13.02
N SER A 3 11.30 9.06 -12.51
CA SER A 3 11.82 9.44 -11.22
C SER A 3 11.19 8.66 -10.07
N LYS A 4 12.01 7.90 -9.34
CA LYS A 4 11.63 7.29 -8.06
C LYS A 4 11.76 8.34 -6.96
N THR A 5 11.02 9.44 -7.08
CA THR A 5 10.86 10.38 -5.97
C THR A 5 9.66 9.93 -5.16
N ALA A 6 9.93 9.18 -4.10
CA ALA A 6 9.07 9.20 -2.91
C ALA A 6 9.85 8.66 -1.70
N HIS A 7 11.06 9.16 -1.46
CA HIS A 7 11.50 9.30 -0.07
C HIS A 7 10.64 10.45 0.47
N ALA A 8 9.44 10.15 0.96
CA ALA A 8 8.58 11.20 1.49
C ALA A 8 9.19 11.66 2.82
N PRO A 9 9.62 12.94 2.96
CA PRO A 9 10.02 13.49 4.26
C PRO A 9 8.79 13.82 5.13
N TYR A 10 7.60 13.34 4.75
CA TYR A 10 6.33 13.64 5.40
C TYR A 10 5.72 12.36 5.96
N VAL A 11 5.88 12.20 7.27
CA VAL A 11 5.16 11.21 8.08
C VAL A 11 3.65 11.35 7.81
N LEU A 12 2.99 10.22 7.57
CA LEU A 12 1.54 10.21 7.35
C LEU A 12 0.79 10.38 8.68
N PRO A 13 -0.09 11.38 8.83
CA PRO A 13 -0.85 11.55 10.06
C PRO A 13 -1.92 10.46 10.22
N ALA A 14 -2.35 10.23 11.46
CA ALA A 14 -3.46 9.33 11.77
C ALA A 14 -4.74 9.74 11.01
N GLY A 15 -5.54 8.75 10.63
CA GLY A 15 -6.73 8.91 9.78
C GLY A 15 -6.43 9.06 8.29
N THR A 16 -5.16 9.09 7.87
CA THR A 16 -4.82 9.14 6.44
C THR A 16 -5.20 7.83 5.77
N ALA A 17 -6.00 7.91 4.70
CA ALA A 17 -6.30 6.76 3.86
C ALA A 17 -5.05 6.28 3.09
N ILE A 18 -4.73 5.01 3.24
CA ILE A 18 -3.52 4.38 2.72
C ILE A 18 -3.83 3.09 1.96
N GLU A 19 -2.83 2.65 1.23
CA GLU A 19 -2.76 1.31 0.65
C GLU A 19 -1.53 0.60 1.22
N VAL A 20 -1.65 -0.71 1.41
CA VAL A 20 -0.59 -1.55 2.00
C VAL A 20 -0.27 -2.74 1.11
N ARG A 21 0.94 -3.28 1.23
CA ARG A 21 1.37 -4.48 0.50
C ARG A 21 2.12 -5.45 1.42
N CYS A 22 1.99 -6.75 1.18
CA CYS A 22 2.68 -7.79 1.94
C CYS A 22 4.18 -7.86 1.66
N HIS A 23 4.55 -7.73 0.38
CA HIS A 23 5.92 -7.79 -0.12
C HIS A 23 6.09 -6.78 -1.25
N LEU A 24 7.33 -6.51 -1.64
CA LEU A 24 7.62 -5.52 -2.69
C LEU A 24 6.94 -5.85 -4.04
N ASN A 25 6.71 -7.14 -4.32
CA ASN A 25 6.06 -7.62 -5.55
C ASN A 25 4.55 -7.91 -5.37
N CYS A 26 4.00 -7.72 -4.17
CA CYS A 26 2.56 -7.87 -3.93
C CYS A 26 1.78 -6.67 -4.51
N PRO A 27 0.55 -6.87 -5.00
CA PRO A 27 -0.35 -5.77 -5.31
C PRO A 27 -0.67 -4.94 -4.05
N TRP A 28 -0.94 -3.66 -4.26
CA TRP A 28 -1.38 -2.76 -3.20
C TRP A 28 -2.85 -3.01 -2.85
N SER A 29 -3.13 -3.14 -1.57
CA SER A 29 -4.47 -3.35 -1.02
C SER A 29 -4.96 -2.07 -0.35
N ALA A 30 -6.15 -1.61 -0.75
CA ALA A 30 -6.79 -0.43 -0.19
C ALA A 30 -7.71 -0.78 1.01
N GLY A 31 -8.35 0.24 1.58
CA GLY A 31 -9.30 0.06 2.70
C GLY A 31 -8.66 0.17 4.07
N PHE A 32 -7.47 0.79 4.15
CA PHE A 32 -6.73 0.98 5.39
C PHE A 32 -6.52 2.47 5.67
N GLU A 33 -6.35 2.77 6.95
CA GLU A 33 -5.97 4.09 7.45
C GLU A 33 -4.80 3.97 8.41
N VAL A 34 -3.99 5.04 8.48
CA VAL A 34 -2.99 5.18 9.54
C VAL A 34 -3.72 5.29 10.88
N ALA A 35 -3.46 4.39 11.80
CA ALA A 35 -3.90 4.52 13.18
C ALA A 35 -2.91 5.39 13.97
N GLU A 36 -1.61 5.12 13.79
CA GLU A 36 -0.52 5.81 14.50
C GLU A 36 0.77 5.71 13.67
N ALA A 37 1.54 6.79 13.64
CA ALA A 37 2.91 6.76 13.15
C ALA A 37 3.85 6.45 14.33
N VAL A 38 4.71 5.46 14.15
CA VAL A 38 5.70 5.02 15.13
C VAL A 38 7.06 5.48 14.63
N LEU A 39 7.80 6.22 15.45
CA LEU A 39 9.18 6.61 15.15
C LEU A 39 10.11 5.75 16.01
N ALA A 40 10.95 4.95 15.37
CA ALA A 40 11.94 4.10 16.04
C ALA A 40 13.26 4.19 15.28
N ASP A 41 14.35 4.46 16.00
CA ASP A 41 15.71 4.45 15.45
C ASP A 41 15.84 5.23 14.11
N ASP A 42 15.32 6.46 14.08
CA ASP A 42 15.29 7.36 12.90
C ASP A 42 14.46 6.85 11.69
N GLU A 43 13.78 5.72 11.83
CA GLU A 43 12.86 5.18 10.84
C GLU A 43 11.39 5.39 11.23
N VAL A 44 10.53 5.59 10.22
CA VAL A 44 9.09 5.72 10.40
C VAL A 44 8.36 4.41 10.10
N GLY A 45 7.66 3.88 11.09
CA GLY A 45 6.69 2.81 10.97
C GLY A 45 5.25 3.32 11.07
N TYR A 46 4.30 2.49 10.66
CA TYR A 46 2.87 2.81 10.72
C TYR A 46 2.09 1.65 11.31
N ARG A 47 1.34 1.91 12.38
CA ARG A 47 0.21 1.06 12.75
C ARG A 47 -0.97 1.46 11.91
N ILE A 48 -1.66 0.46 11.37
CA ILE A 48 -2.78 0.67 10.46
C ILE A 48 -4.05 0.05 11.04
N ARG A 49 -5.19 0.53 10.59
CA ARG A 49 -6.50 -0.10 10.83
C ARG A 49 -7.25 -0.24 9.52
N ARG A 50 -8.26 -1.11 9.46
CA ARG A 50 -9.23 -1.08 8.35
C ARG A 50 -10.06 0.20 8.49
N ALA A 51 -10.33 0.91 7.39
CA ALA A 51 -11.06 2.18 7.41
C ALA A 51 -12.47 2.06 8.03
N GLU A 52 -13.10 0.90 7.84
CA GLU A 52 -14.40 0.53 8.42
C GLU A 52 -14.34 0.08 9.88
N SER A 53 -13.13 -0.14 10.43
CA SER A 53 -12.92 -0.69 11.77
C SER A 53 -12.22 0.30 12.69
N ARG A 54 -12.61 0.32 13.97
CA ARG A 54 -11.93 1.16 14.97
C ARG A 54 -10.65 0.53 15.53
N TRP A 55 -10.38 -0.73 15.21
CA TRP A 55 -9.25 -1.49 15.77
C TRP A 55 -8.01 -1.41 14.89
N ALA A 56 -6.91 -0.97 15.50
CA ALA A 56 -5.59 -1.04 14.89
C ALA A 56 -5.12 -2.51 14.82
N LEU A 57 -4.48 -2.86 13.71
CA LEU A 57 -3.76 -4.11 13.58
C LEU A 57 -2.53 -4.07 14.48
N PRO A 58 -2.14 -5.21 15.09
CA PRO A 58 -1.00 -5.27 15.98
C PRO A 58 0.35 -5.06 15.26
N ALA A 59 0.39 -5.26 13.94
CA ALA A 59 1.60 -5.14 13.14
C ALA A 59 1.96 -3.68 12.82
N VAL A 60 3.26 -3.39 12.83
CA VAL A 60 3.83 -2.11 12.37
C VAL A 60 4.39 -2.32 10.96
N PHE A 61 4.00 -1.44 10.03
CA PHE A 61 4.43 -1.48 8.65
C PHE A 61 5.49 -0.42 8.39
N GLY A 62 6.60 -0.81 7.76
CA GLY A 62 7.63 0.12 7.31
C GLY A 62 7.15 1.03 6.17
N PRO A 63 7.90 2.10 5.87
CA PRO A 63 7.49 3.12 4.91
C PRO A 63 7.43 2.59 3.48
N ASP A 64 8.20 1.54 3.15
CA ASP A 64 8.13 0.86 1.85
C ASP A 64 6.84 0.05 1.65
N TYR A 65 6.14 -0.32 2.73
CA TYR A 65 4.95 -1.15 2.67
C TYR A 65 3.66 -0.35 2.76
N VAL A 66 3.76 0.97 2.94
CA VAL A 66 2.64 1.90 3.09
C VAL A 66 2.77 3.03 2.09
N ARG A 67 1.67 3.38 1.42
CA ARG A 67 1.60 4.60 0.63
C ARG A 67 0.26 5.30 0.85
N ARG A 68 0.22 6.62 0.65
CA ARG A 68 -1.07 7.32 0.56
C ARG A 68 -1.87 6.70 -0.56
N ARG A 69 -3.17 6.51 -0.31
CA ARG A 69 -4.10 6.10 -1.34
C ARG A 69 -4.06 7.12 -2.47
N GLY A 70 -3.56 6.73 -3.62
CA GLY A 70 -3.61 7.56 -4.82
C GLY A 70 -5.07 7.84 -5.18
N ARG A 71 -5.38 9.04 -5.71
CA ARG A 71 -6.63 9.17 -6.46
C ARG A 71 -6.54 8.15 -7.59
N ARG A 72 -7.47 7.20 -7.60
CA ARG A 72 -7.55 6.18 -8.64
C ARG A 72 -7.63 6.92 -9.98
N SER A 73 -6.62 6.83 -10.83
CA SER A 73 -6.86 6.93 -12.27
C SER A 73 -7.56 5.63 -12.63
N PRO A 74 -8.84 5.64 -13.07
CA PRO A 74 -9.51 4.44 -13.53
C PRO A 74 -8.85 4.01 -14.84
N GLY A 75 -7.88 3.10 -14.80
CA GLY A 75 -7.16 2.73 -16.01
C GLY A 75 -5.99 1.80 -15.78
N LEU A 76 -6.26 0.63 -15.18
CA LEU A 76 -5.64 -0.63 -15.57
C LEU A 76 -6.38 -1.72 -14.80
N ASP A 77 -7.43 -2.26 -15.42
CA ASP A 77 -7.82 -3.61 -15.09
C ASP A 77 -6.64 -4.50 -15.51
N THR A 78 -6.10 -5.26 -14.58
CA THR A 78 -5.29 -6.42 -14.94
C THR A 78 -6.21 -7.62 -14.88
N SER A 79 -7.25 -7.64 -15.73
CA SER A 79 -7.85 -8.90 -16.16
C SER A 79 -6.93 -9.50 -17.22
N GLY A 80 -5.78 -10.01 -16.76
CA GLY A 80 -4.97 -10.93 -17.54
C GLY A 80 -5.72 -12.25 -17.66
N ARG A 81 -6.75 -12.28 -18.51
CA ARG A 81 -7.42 -13.50 -18.94
C ARG A 81 -6.40 -14.26 -19.79
N ARG A 82 -5.84 -15.27 -19.15
CA ARG A 82 -5.02 -16.35 -19.68
C ARG A 82 -5.51 -16.80 -21.07
N GLU A 83 -4.88 -16.27 -22.12
CA GLU A 83 -4.85 -16.92 -23.43
C GLU A 83 -3.73 -17.96 -23.38
N LEU A 84 -4.11 -19.21 -23.16
CA LEU A 84 -3.28 -20.34 -23.57
C LEU A 84 -3.86 -20.83 -24.88
N GLU A 85 -3.36 -20.26 -25.97
CA GLU A 85 -3.25 -21.01 -27.21
C GLU A 85 -2.39 -22.24 -26.95
N GLY A 86 -2.99 -23.41 -27.15
CA GLY A 86 -2.31 -24.69 -27.22
C GLY A 86 -2.83 -25.40 -28.46
N SER A 87 -2.13 -25.17 -29.57
CA SER A 87 -2.32 -25.83 -30.86
C SER A 87 -2.21 -27.37 -30.79
N SER A 88 -2.95 -27.99 -31.72
CA SER A 88 -2.60 -29.21 -32.47
C SER A 88 -2.49 -30.57 -31.76
N ALA A 89 -3.39 -31.48 -32.13
CA ALA A 89 -3.09 -32.58 -33.06
C ALA A 89 -4.38 -33.05 -33.74
#